data_AF-A0A200RDY2-F1
#
_entry.id   AF-A0A200RDY2-F1
#
_cell.length_a   1.000
_cell.length_b   1.000
_cell.length_c   1.000
_cell.angle_alpha   90.00
_cell.angle_beta   90.00
_cell.angle_gamma   90.00
#
_symmetry.space_group_name_H-M   'P 1'
#
loop_
_entity.id
_entity.type
_entity.pdbx_description
1 polymer ?
#
loop_
_entity_poly.entity_id
_entity_poly.type
_entity_poly.pdbx_seq_one_letter_code
_entity_poly.pdbx_strand_id
1 'polypeptide(L)'
;MLTGFKSLPPLLEESPNAVHELSLARDIYEHAVVLSVKAEDQDAFERDFFQLKPYYTDTGNRLPPSPQEYPILGLNLLRLLVQNRIAEFHTELELLSASAMENPCIKHAVELEQSFMEGAYNRVLSARQTVPHETYVYFMDLLAKTVSVADLLSETYQMVDPWPCMSALCINMLKAHCPYGLLSVT
;
A
#
# COMPACT_ATOMS: atom_id res chain seq x y z
N MET A 1 2.75 28.66 -3.73
CA MET A 1 1.89 28.00 -2.72
C MET A 1 0.68 27.44 -3.47
N LEU A 2 0.41 26.14 -3.37
CA LEU A 2 -0.71 25.47 -4.09
C LEU A 2 -2.09 26.00 -3.67
N THR A 3 -2.17 26.69 -2.53
CA THR A 3 -3.39 27.29 -1.97
C THR A 3 -3.98 28.46 -2.79
N GLY A 4 -3.26 28.94 -3.81
CA GLY A 4 -3.75 30.00 -4.70
C GLY A 4 -4.54 29.49 -5.91
N PHE A 5 -4.57 28.18 -6.15
CA PHE A 5 -5.21 27.57 -7.32
C PHE A 5 -6.66 27.23 -7.02
N LYS A 6 -7.58 27.94 -7.68
CA LYS A 6 -9.02 27.79 -7.48
C LYS A 6 -9.58 26.53 -8.14
N SER A 7 -8.84 25.95 -9.08
CA SER A 7 -9.23 24.74 -9.79
C SER A 7 -8.92 23.46 -9.03
N LEU A 8 -8.21 23.53 -7.90
CA LEU A 8 -7.93 22.36 -7.06
C LEU A 8 -9.15 21.95 -6.22
N PRO A 9 -9.21 20.68 -5.80
CA PRO A 9 -10.17 20.23 -4.79
C PRO A 9 -10.03 21.09 -3.51
N PRO A 10 -11.15 21.48 -2.86
CA PRO A 10 -12.54 21.08 -3.11
C PRO A 10 -13.32 21.98 -4.09
N LEU A 11 -12.74 23.09 -4.55
CA LEU A 11 -13.45 24.13 -5.30
C LEU A 11 -13.69 23.75 -6.77
N LEU A 12 -12.73 23.08 -7.40
CA LEU A 12 -12.82 22.57 -8.79
C LEU A 12 -13.32 23.62 -9.81
N GLU A 13 -13.05 24.91 -9.57
CA GLU A 13 -13.52 26.00 -10.42
C GLU A 13 -12.96 25.86 -11.83
N GLU A 14 -13.84 26.05 -12.83
CA GLU A 14 -13.44 26.04 -14.23
C GLU A 14 -12.66 27.31 -14.56
N SER A 15 -11.37 27.13 -14.79
CA SER A 15 -10.41 28.13 -15.23
C SER A 15 -9.80 27.68 -16.56
N PRO A 16 -9.42 28.58 -17.46
CA PRO A 16 -8.64 28.22 -18.65
C PRO A 16 -7.35 27.46 -18.32
N ASN A 17 -6.81 27.62 -17.10
CA ASN A 17 -5.62 26.90 -16.62
C ASN A 17 -5.94 25.67 -15.75
N ALA A 18 -7.22 25.31 -15.55
CA ALA A 18 -7.63 24.27 -14.61
C ALA A 18 -6.95 22.92 -14.88
N VAL A 19 -6.83 22.53 -16.14
CA VAL A 19 -6.16 21.28 -16.55
C VAL A 19 -4.68 21.31 -16.15
N HIS A 20 -4.00 22.44 -16.32
CA HIS A 20 -2.59 22.59 -15.98
C HIS A 20 -2.38 22.62 -14.46
N GLU A 21 -3.24 23.32 -13.73
CA GLU A 21 -3.21 23.37 -12.26
C GLU A 21 -3.45 21.98 -11.64
N LEU A 22 -4.45 21.25 -12.15
CA LEU A 22 -4.76 19.89 -11.69
C LEU A 22 -3.64 18.91 -12.02
N SER A 23 -3.07 18.97 -13.23
CA SER A 23 -1.94 18.10 -13.61
C SER A 23 -0.72 18.39 -12.74
N LEU A 24 -0.38 19.67 -12.53
CA LEU A 24 0.75 20.06 -11.70
C LEU A 24 0.57 19.60 -10.25
N ALA A 25 -0.62 19.78 -9.68
CA ALA A 25 -0.90 19.36 -8.31
C ALA A 25 -0.84 17.83 -8.18
N ARG A 26 -1.42 17.08 -9.13
CA ARG A 26 -1.30 15.62 -9.19
C ARG A 26 0.17 15.22 -9.19
N ASP A 27 0.96 15.76 -10.11
CA ASP A 27 2.37 15.39 -10.27
C ASP A 27 3.17 15.69 -8.98
N ILE A 28 2.87 16.80 -8.28
CA ILE A 28 3.49 17.13 -6.99
C ILE A 28 3.13 16.08 -5.92
N TYR A 29 1.85 15.70 -5.81
CA TYR A 29 1.44 14.69 -4.84
C TYR A 29 1.98 13.30 -5.17
N GLU A 30 2.08 12.95 -6.45
CA GLU A 30 2.73 11.71 -6.89
C GLU A 30 4.20 11.65 -6.42
N HIS A 31 4.93 12.76 -6.56
CA HIS A 31 6.30 12.85 -6.05
C HIS A 31 6.35 12.81 -4.52
N ALA A 32 5.41 13.47 -3.82
CA ALA A 32 5.33 13.45 -2.37
C ALA A 32 5.16 12.01 -1.84
N VAL A 33 4.24 11.24 -2.44
CA VAL A 33 4.02 9.83 -2.10
C VAL A 33 5.30 9.00 -2.28
N VAL A 34 5.98 9.15 -3.42
CA VAL A 34 7.24 8.41 -3.68
C VAL A 34 8.34 8.81 -2.71
N LEU A 35 8.46 10.10 -2.38
CA LEU A 35 9.41 10.59 -1.39
C LEU A 35 9.12 10.04 0.01
N SER A 36 7.85 9.96 0.40
CA SER A 36 7.43 9.39 1.68
C SER A 36 7.80 7.91 1.80
N VAL A 37 7.73 7.13 0.71
CA VAL A 37 8.26 5.75 0.71
C VAL A 37 9.78 5.73 0.89
N LYS A 38 10.51 6.61 0.19
CA LYS A 38 11.98 6.70 0.31
C LYS A 38 12.43 7.17 1.70
N ALA A 39 11.61 7.97 2.37
CA ALA A 39 11.82 8.40 3.75
C ALA A 39 11.38 7.33 4.78
N GLU A 40 10.84 6.20 4.31
CA GLU A 40 10.32 5.11 5.15
C GLU A 40 9.19 5.58 6.11
N ASP A 41 8.48 6.65 5.76
CA ASP A 41 7.43 7.26 6.57
C ASP A 41 6.04 6.86 6.02
N GLN A 42 5.45 5.84 6.65
CA GLN A 42 4.13 5.32 6.28
C GLN A 42 2.99 6.30 6.58
N ASP A 43 3.12 7.11 7.63
CA ASP A 43 2.09 8.09 8.00
C ASP A 43 2.10 9.24 7.00
N ALA A 44 3.29 9.69 6.56
CA ALA A 44 3.41 10.67 5.48
C ALA A 44 2.86 10.12 4.16
N PHE A 45 3.20 8.87 3.82
CA PHE A 45 2.64 8.21 2.64
C PHE A 45 1.12 8.23 2.67
N GLU A 46 0.51 7.84 3.80
CA GLU A 46 -0.95 7.79 3.92
C GLU A 46 -1.58 9.17 3.73
N ARG A 47 -1.03 10.20 4.40
CA ARG A 47 -1.50 11.58 4.25
C ARG A 47 -1.41 12.05 2.80
N ASP A 48 -0.27 11.87 2.17
CA ASP A 48 -0.03 12.33 0.79
C ASP A 48 -0.91 11.57 -0.21
N PHE A 49 -1.08 10.26 -0.01
CA PHE A 49 -1.95 9.44 -0.84
C PHE A 49 -3.42 9.86 -0.71
N PHE A 50 -3.90 10.20 0.50
CA PHE A 50 -5.25 10.74 0.67
C PHE A 50 -5.46 12.07 -0.05
N GLN A 51 -4.43 12.92 -0.12
CA GLN A 51 -4.49 14.15 -0.93
C GLN A 51 -4.48 13.86 -2.44
N LEU A 52 -3.78 12.81 -2.87
CA LEU A 52 -3.70 12.40 -4.26
C LEU A 52 -4.97 11.69 -4.75
N LYS A 53 -5.66 10.94 -3.88
CA LYS A 53 -6.81 10.08 -4.24
C LYS A 53 -7.92 10.81 -5.04
N PRO A 54 -8.37 12.03 -4.68
CA PRO A 54 -9.36 12.77 -5.46
C PRO A 54 -8.91 13.06 -6.90
N TYR A 55 -7.61 13.17 -7.16
CA TYR A 55 -7.11 13.38 -8.52
C TYR A 55 -7.29 12.13 -9.39
N TYR A 56 -7.28 10.93 -8.81
CA TYR A 56 -7.54 9.70 -9.56
C TYR A 56 -9.03 9.39 -9.70
N THR A 57 -9.85 9.68 -8.67
CA THR A 57 -11.29 9.37 -8.71
C THR A 57 -12.13 10.45 -9.36
N ASP A 58 -11.89 11.72 -9.03
CA ASP A 58 -12.84 12.81 -9.33
C ASP A 58 -12.42 13.59 -10.58
N THR A 59 -11.13 13.56 -10.93
CA THR A 59 -10.59 14.31 -12.08
C THR A 59 -10.44 13.50 -13.35
N GLY A 60 -10.82 12.21 -13.36
CA GLY A 60 -10.70 11.33 -14.54
C GLY A 60 -11.47 11.79 -15.78
N ASN A 61 -12.51 12.62 -15.61
CA ASN A 61 -13.22 13.26 -16.73
C ASN A 61 -12.49 14.48 -17.31
N ARG A 62 -11.52 15.04 -16.59
CA ARG A 62 -10.81 16.30 -16.92
C ARG A 62 -9.33 16.07 -17.24
N LEU A 63 -8.73 15.01 -16.71
CA LEU A 63 -7.33 14.65 -16.90
C LEU A 63 -7.19 13.22 -17.43
N PRO A 64 -6.25 12.98 -18.36
CA PRO A 64 -5.89 11.61 -18.73
C PRO A 64 -5.18 10.90 -17.56
N PRO A 65 -5.30 9.56 -17.48
CA PRO A 65 -4.65 8.77 -16.44
C PRO A 65 -3.13 8.94 -16.48
N SER A 66 -2.51 8.98 -15.29
CA SER A 66 -1.06 9.14 -15.16
C SER A 66 -0.36 7.80 -15.32
N PRO A 67 0.84 7.73 -15.93
CA PRO A 67 1.63 6.50 -15.91
C PRO A 67 2.04 6.08 -14.49
N GLN A 68 2.05 7.00 -13.52
CA GLN A 68 2.37 6.73 -12.12
C GLN A 68 1.17 6.26 -11.29
N GLU A 69 -0.05 6.32 -11.84
CA GLU A 69 -1.28 5.98 -11.13
C GLU A 69 -1.28 4.52 -10.64
N TYR A 70 -1.08 3.55 -11.54
CA TYR A 70 -1.06 2.13 -11.15
C TYR A 70 0.11 1.75 -10.22
N PRO A 71 1.35 2.23 -10.45
CA PRO A 71 2.43 2.05 -9.48
C PRO A 71 2.10 2.59 -8.07
N ILE A 72 1.49 3.77 -7.97
CA ILE A 72 1.14 4.37 -6.67
C ILE A 72 -0.02 3.62 -6.01
N LEU A 73 -1.03 3.20 -6.77
CA LEU A 73 -2.12 2.37 -6.28
C LEU A 73 -1.60 1.04 -5.73
N GLY A 74 -0.68 0.37 -6.45
CA GLY A 74 -0.07 -0.86 -5.96
C GLY A 74 0.80 -0.64 -4.70
N LEU A 75 1.47 0.52 -4.55
CA LEU A 75 2.15 0.87 -3.29
C LEU A 75 1.15 1.00 -2.14
N ASN A 76 -0.01 1.63 -2.37
CA ASN A 76 -1.04 1.72 -1.34
C ASN A 76 -1.59 0.34 -0.97
N LEU A 77 -1.80 -0.55 -1.94
CA LEU A 77 -2.21 -1.94 -1.69
C LEU A 77 -1.17 -2.68 -0.82
N LEU A 78 0.12 -2.57 -1.15
CA LEU A 78 1.19 -3.17 -0.34
C LEU A 78 1.23 -2.59 1.09
N ARG A 79 1.05 -1.28 1.25
CA ARG A 79 0.95 -0.64 2.56
C ARG A 79 -0.20 -1.23 3.37
N LEU A 80 -1.38 -1.42 2.77
CA LEU A 80 -2.54 -2.00 3.45
C LEU A 80 -2.27 -3.43 3.90
N LEU A 81 -1.55 -4.23 3.10
CA LEU A 81 -1.09 -5.56 3.51
C LEU A 81 -0.12 -5.51 4.69
N VAL A 82 0.90 -4.64 4.65
CA VAL A 82 1.85 -4.45 5.76
C VAL A 82 1.15 -4.01 7.04
N GLN A 83 0.15 -3.14 6.93
CA GLN A 83 -0.64 -2.67 8.06
C GLN A 83 -1.71 -3.66 8.51
N ASN A 84 -1.88 -4.78 7.78
CA ASN A 84 -2.90 -5.79 8.04
C ASN A 84 -4.33 -5.23 7.98
N ARG A 85 -4.57 -4.29 7.06
CA ARG A 85 -5.87 -3.65 6.79
C ARG A 85 -6.54 -4.32 5.59
N ILE A 86 -6.78 -5.63 5.69
CA ILE A 86 -7.28 -6.48 4.59
C ILE A 86 -8.66 -6.03 4.10
N ALA A 87 -9.54 -5.57 5.00
CA ALA A 87 -10.85 -5.05 4.60
C ALA A 87 -10.73 -3.84 3.65
N GLU A 88 -9.80 -2.93 3.95
CA GLU A 88 -9.56 -1.76 3.12
C GLU A 88 -8.83 -2.12 1.84
N PHE A 89 -7.96 -3.14 1.86
CA PHE A 89 -7.35 -3.68 0.66
C PHE A 89 -8.40 -4.15 -0.35
N HIS A 90 -9.38 -4.96 0.08
CA HIS A 90 -10.46 -5.39 -0.81
C HIS A 90 -11.39 -4.25 -1.21
N THR A 91 -11.64 -3.30 -0.30
CA THR A 91 -12.42 -2.09 -0.63
C THR A 91 -11.75 -1.29 -1.75
N GLU A 92 -10.42 -1.11 -1.69
CA GLU A 92 -9.67 -0.43 -2.75
C GLU A 92 -9.69 -1.23 -4.05
N LEU A 93 -9.56 -2.57 -4.00
CA LEU A 93 -9.65 -3.42 -5.18
C LEU A 93 -11.01 -3.35 -5.88
N GLU A 94 -12.11 -3.26 -5.13
CA GLU A 94 -13.46 -3.12 -5.68
C GLU A 94 -13.68 -1.79 -6.41
N LEU A 95 -12.95 -0.74 -6.01
CA LEU A 95 -12.99 0.57 -6.67
C LEU A 95 -12.21 0.60 -7.99
N LEU A 96 -11.31 -0.37 -8.22
CA LEU A 96 -10.49 -0.43 -9.42
C LEU A 96 -11.29 -0.93 -10.63
N SER A 97 -10.97 -0.39 -11.80
CA SER A 97 -11.52 -0.89 -13.06
C SER A 97 -10.94 -2.25 -13.45
N ALA A 98 -11.65 -3.01 -14.29
CA ALA A 98 -11.16 -4.29 -14.80
C ALA A 98 -9.82 -4.16 -15.56
N SER A 99 -9.58 -3.04 -16.25
CA SER A 99 -8.31 -2.77 -16.93
C SER A 99 -7.18 -2.50 -15.94
N ALA A 100 -7.46 -1.87 -14.80
CA ALA A 100 -6.47 -1.65 -13.74
C ALA A 100 -6.04 -2.98 -13.12
N MET A 101 -6.96 -3.94 -12.93
CA MET A 101 -6.64 -5.28 -12.44
C MET A 101 -5.68 -6.06 -13.34
N GLU A 102 -5.58 -5.73 -14.62
CA GLU A 102 -4.63 -6.38 -15.53
C GLU A 102 -3.19 -5.90 -15.33
N ASN A 103 -2.99 -4.76 -14.64
CA ASN A 103 -1.70 -4.14 -14.45
C ASN A 103 -0.77 -5.01 -13.58
N PRO A 104 0.51 -5.21 -13.96
CA PRO A 104 1.46 -5.99 -13.19
C PRO A 104 1.63 -5.55 -11.73
N CYS A 105 1.54 -4.24 -11.45
CA CYS A 105 1.69 -3.71 -10.10
C CYS A 105 0.56 -4.17 -9.16
N ILE A 106 -0.68 -4.16 -9.67
CA ILE A 106 -1.87 -4.56 -8.91
C ILE A 106 -1.91 -6.08 -8.77
N LYS A 107 -1.63 -6.82 -9.86
CA LYS A 107 -1.53 -8.29 -9.82
C LYS A 107 -0.53 -8.76 -8.78
N HIS A 108 0.63 -8.11 -8.71
CA HIS A 108 1.66 -8.45 -7.74
C HIS A 108 1.15 -8.33 -6.30
N ALA A 109 0.42 -7.26 -5.97
CA ALA A 109 -0.17 -7.09 -4.64
C ALA A 109 -1.23 -8.16 -4.33
N VAL A 110 -2.06 -8.55 -5.30
CA VAL A 110 -3.08 -9.60 -5.14
C VAL A 110 -2.45 -10.98 -4.95
N GLU A 111 -1.43 -11.32 -5.74
CA GLU A 111 -0.70 -12.60 -5.61
C GLU A 111 0.01 -12.72 -4.24
N LEU A 112 0.51 -11.60 -3.72
CA LEU A 112 1.08 -11.54 -2.38
C LEU A 112 0.03 -11.80 -1.31
N GLU A 113 -1.10 -11.12 -1.40
CA GLU A 113 -2.24 -11.31 -0.50
C GLU A 113 -2.70 -12.78 -0.47
N GLN A 114 -2.86 -13.40 -1.65
CA GLN A 114 -3.18 -14.83 -1.76
C GLN A 114 -2.11 -15.72 -1.14
N SER A 115 -0.83 -15.39 -1.34
CA SER A 115 0.27 -16.12 -0.71
C SER A 115 0.23 -16.02 0.82
N PHE A 116 -0.21 -14.89 1.38
CA PHE A 116 -0.45 -14.74 2.82
C PHE A 116 -1.65 -15.56 3.30
N MET A 117 -2.73 -15.63 2.53
CA MET A 117 -3.89 -16.46 2.86
C MET A 117 -3.53 -17.96 2.86
N GLU A 118 -2.76 -18.41 1.87
CA GLU A 118 -2.34 -19.81 1.73
C GLU A 118 -1.21 -20.22 2.69
N GLY A 119 -0.60 -19.27 3.42
CA GLY A 119 0.60 -19.52 4.23
C GLY A 119 1.82 -19.88 3.36
N ALA A 120 1.80 -19.54 2.09
CA ALA A 120 2.84 -19.87 1.12
C ALA A 120 3.99 -18.85 1.17
N TYR A 121 4.64 -18.72 2.32
CA TYR A 121 5.67 -17.73 2.62
C TYR A 121 6.88 -17.74 1.68
N ASN A 122 7.24 -18.92 1.16
CA ASN A 122 8.27 -19.05 0.13
C ASN A 122 7.93 -18.26 -1.15
N ARG A 123 6.64 -18.12 -1.49
CA ARG A 123 6.19 -17.32 -2.63
C ARG A 123 6.34 -15.83 -2.37
N VAL A 124 6.08 -15.36 -1.15
CA VAL A 124 6.30 -13.96 -0.75
C VAL A 124 7.79 -13.59 -0.88
N LEU A 125 8.68 -14.46 -0.42
CA LEU A 125 10.13 -14.27 -0.54
C LEU A 125 10.61 -14.29 -2.00
N SER A 126 9.99 -15.11 -2.84
CA SER A 126 10.29 -15.16 -4.28
C SER A 126 9.76 -13.92 -5.01
N ALA A 127 8.57 -13.46 -4.64
CA ALA A 127 7.93 -12.27 -5.19
C ALA A 127 8.76 -11.00 -4.94
N ARG A 128 9.52 -10.94 -3.84
CA ARG A 128 10.52 -9.89 -3.58
C ARG A 128 11.59 -9.78 -4.68
N GLN A 129 11.88 -10.86 -5.41
CA GLN A 129 12.86 -10.84 -6.51
C GLN A 129 12.24 -10.38 -7.83
N THR A 130 10.91 -10.45 -7.96
CA THR A 130 10.16 -10.14 -9.19
C THR A 130 9.44 -8.80 -9.08
N VAL A 131 9.97 -7.88 -8.28
CA VAL A 131 9.31 -6.62 -7.96
C VAL A 131 9.23 -5.74 -9.22
N PRO A 132 8.03 -5.22 -9.57
CA PRO A 132 7.83 -4.44 -10.79
C PRO A 132 8.46 -3.05 -10.72
N HIS A 133 8.71 -2.50 -9.52
CA HIS A 133 9.23 -1.15 -9.33
C HIS A 133 10.12 -1.01 -8.08
N GLU A 134 11.24 -0.29 -8.17
CA GLU A 134 12.21 -0.14 -7.07
C GLU A 134 11.59 0.34 -5.75
N THR A 135 10.60 1.24 -5.82
CA THR A 135 9.89 1.81 -4.66
C THR A 135 9.17 0.75 -3.81
N TYR A 136 8.89 -0.43 -4.37
CA TYR A 136 8.17 -1.49 -3.66
C TYR A 136 9.07 -2.27 -2.71
N VAL A 137 10.40 -2.19 -2.90
CA VAL A 137 11.38 -2.96 -2.11
C VAL A 137 11.23 -2.69 -0.62
N TYR A 138 10.97 -1.44 -0.22
CA TYR A 138 10.75 -1.08 1.18
C TYR A 138 9.59 -1.86 1.82
N PHE A 139 8.41 -1.87 1.19
CA PHE A 139 7.26 -2.60 1.69
C PHE A 139 7.47 -4.11 1.61
N MET A 140 8.13 -4.60 0.57
CA MET A 140 8.47 -6.02 0.44
C MET A 140 9.42 -6.50 1.55
N ASP A 141 10.38 -5.67 1.97
CA ASP A 141 11.26 -5.97 3.09
C ASP A 141 10.49 -6.04 4.41
N LEU A 142 9.50 -5.15 4.61
CA LEU A 142 8.62 -5.20 5.79
C LEU A 142 7.74 -6.46 5.80
N LEU A 143 7.18 -6.84 4.64
CA LEU A 143 6.38 -8.06 4.50
C LEU A 143 7.24 -9.31 4.77
N ALA A 144 8.43 -9.38 4.18
CA ALA A 144 9.36 -10.49 4.37
C ALA A 144 9.75 -10.65 5.85
N LYS A 145 10.06 -9.54 6.55
CA LYS A 145 10.33 -9.57 8.00
C LYS A 145 9.13 -10.13 8.79
N THR A 146 7.92 -9.67 8.46
CA THR A 146 6.69 -10.12 9.14
C THR A 146 6.47 -11.62 8.97
N VAL A 147 6.68 -12.12 7.76
CA VAL A 147 6.59 -13.55 7.42
C VAL A 147 7.61 -14.39 8.18
N SER A 148 8.87 -13.99 8.19
CA SER A 148 9.92 -14.76 8.88
C SER A 148 9.68 -14.89 10.37
N VAL A 149 9.10 -13.87 11.02
CA VAL A 149 8.71 -13.98 12.43
C VAL A 149 7.52 -14.93 12.62
N ALA A 150 6.53 -14.88 11.73
CA ALA A 150 5.38 -15.79 11.78
C ALA A 150 5.80 -17.26 11.63
N ASP A 151 6.73 -17.56 10.71
CA ASP A 151 7.30 -18.90 10.52
C ASP A 151 7.97 -19.42 11.81
N LEU A 152 8.85 -18.62 12.42
CA LEU A 152 9.53 -18.98 13.67
C LEU A 152 8.56 -19.24 14.82
N LEU A 153 7.46 -18.47 14.90
CA LEU A 153 6.43 -18.68 15.92
C LEU A 153 5.63 -19.97 15.67
N SER A 154 5.35 -20.31 14.40
CA SER A 154 4.65 -21.55 14.06
C SER A 154 5.46 -22.79 14.45
N GLU A 155 6.78 -22.76 14.26
CA GLU A 155 7.69 -23.83 14.65
C GLU A 155 7.82 -23.97 16.18
N THR A 156 7.81 -22.85 16.91
CA THR A 156 8.00 -22.84 18.36
C THR A 156 6.74 -23.17 19.16
N TYR A 157 5.55 -22.89 18.64
CA TYR A 157 4.29 -23.03 19.38
C TYR A 157 3.40 -24.24 19.01
N GLN A 158 3.77 -25.10 18.07
CA GLN A 158 2.98 -26.29 17.68
C GLN A 158 1.46 -26.00 17.55
N MET A 159 1.07 -24.88 16.94
CA MET A 159 -0.33 -24.64 16.62
C MET A 159 -0.70 -25.41 15.35
N VAL A 160 -1.65 -26.34 15.50
CA VAL A 160 -2.19 -27.20 14.44
C VAL A 160 -3.55 -26.61 14.01
N ASP A 161 -3.74 -26.48 12.68
CA ASP A 161 -5.00 -26.29 11.92
C ASP A 161 -5.47 -24.86 11.53
N PRO A 162 -6.16 -24.70 10.38
CA PRO A 162 -5.68 -23.87 9.29
C PRO A 162 -6.39 -22.52 9.17
N TRP A 163 -5.67 -21.61 8.53
CA TRP A 163 -5.93 -20.22 8.18
C TRP A 163 -7.15 -20.02 7.24
N PRO A 164 -8.35 -19.66 7.74
CA PRO A 164 -9.09 -18.65 6.99
C PRO A 164 -9.58 -17.46 7.83
N CYS A 165 -9.37 -17.46 9.15
CA CYS A 165 -9.90 -16.38 10.03
C CYS A 165 -8.83 -15.70 10.92
N MET A 166 -7.56 -16.14 10.87
CA MET A 166 -6.52 -15.73 11.83
C MET A 166 -5.36 -14.90 11.26
N SER A 167 -5.25 -14.68 9.94
CA SER A 167 -4.19 -13.84 9.35
C SER A 167 -4.24 -12.41 9.90
N ALA A 168 -5.45 -11.87 10.05
CA ALA A 168 -5.67 -10.56 10.65
C ALA A 168 -5.39 -10.54 12.17
N LEU A 169 -5.50 -11.67 12.86
CA LEU A 169 -5.29 -11.75 14.30
C LEU A 169 -3.82 -12.00 14.67
N CYS A 170 -3.04 -12.74 13.87
CA CYS A 170 -1.63 -13.02 14.18
C CYS A 170 -0.73 -11.79 14.02
N ILE A 171 -0.94 -10.94 13.01
CA ILE A 171 -0.17 -9.68 12.87
C ILE A 171 -0.54 -8.68 13.98
N ASN A 172 -1.82 -8.63 14.36
CA ASN A 172 -2.27 -7.82 15.50
C ASN A 172 -1.81 -8.40 16.85
N MET A 173 -1.71 -9.72 17.01
CA MET A 173 -1.10 -10.35 18.18
C MET A 173 0.40 -10.08 18.24
N LEU A 174 1.13 -10.05 17.12
CA LEU A 174 2.53 -9.62 17.09
C LEU A 174 2.72 -8.16 17.52
N LYS A 175 1.80 -7.26 17.13
CA LYS A 175 1.78 -5.86 17.64
C LYS A 175 1.38 -5.77 19.12
N ALA A 176 0.50 -6.65 19.61
CA ALA A 176 0.01 -6.63 20.99
C ALA A 176 0.90 -7.41 21.99
N HIS A 177 1.69 -8.39 21.54
CA HIS A 177 2.61 -9.20 22.36
C HIS A 177 4.04 -8.64 22.48
N CYS A 178 4.25 -7.39 22.07
CA CYS A 178 5.42 -6.62 22.49
C CYS A 178 5.08 -5.58 23.60
N PRO A 179 4.55 -5.95 24.79
CA PRO A 179 4.26 -4.98 25.84
C PRO A 179 5.35 -4.82 26.92
N TYR A 180 6.53 -5.45 26.83
CA TYR A 180 7.57 -5.25 27.86
C TYR A 180 8.99 -5.20 27.32
N GLY A 181 9.58 -4.00 27.39
CA GLY A 181 11.00 -3.89 27.69
C GLY A 181 11.27 -4.52 29.05
N LEU A 182 12.16 -5.51 29.09
CA LEU A 182 13.02 -5.86 30.23
C LEU A 182 13.97 -6.96 29.78
N LEU A 183 15.13 -6.52 29.28
CA LEU A 183 16.37 -7.27 29.47
C LEU A 183 16.63 -7.32 30.98
N SER A 184 16.33 -8.46 31.60
CA SER A 184 16.95 -8.85 32.86
C SER A 184 17.32 -10.32 32.73
N VAL A 185 18.54 -10.52 32.25
CA VAL A 185 19.28 -11.78 32.31
C VAL A 185 19.61 -12.05 33.77
N THR A 186 19.05 -13.13 34.32
CA THR A 186 19.69 -14.02 35.31
C THR A 186 19.06 -15.39 35.19
#